data_AF-G5QG08-F1
#
_entry.id   AF-G5QG08-F1
#
_cell.length_a   1.000
_cell.length_b   1.000
_cell.length_c   1.000
_cell.angle_alpha   90.00
_cell.angle_beta   90.00
_cell.angle_gamma   90.00
#
_symmetry.space_group_name_H-M   'P 1'
#
loop_
_entity.id
_entity.type
_entity.pdbx_description
1 polymer ?
#
loop_
_entity_poly.entity_id
_entity_poly.type
_entity_poly.pdbx_seq_one_letter_code
_entity_poly.pdbx_strand_id
1 'polypeptide(L)'
;MQSLQRKVLRTICPDQKGLIARITNICYKHELNIVQNNEFVDHRTGRFFMRTELEGIFNDSTLLADLDSALPEGSVRELNPAGRRRVVILVTKEAHCLGDLLMKANYGGLDVEIAAVIGNHETLRSLVERFEIPFELVSHEGLTREEHDTKMADAIDAHQPDYVVLAKYMRVLTPGFVARFPNKIINIHHSFLPAFIGA
;
A
#
# COMPACT_ATOMS: atom_id res chain seq x y z
N MET A 1 16.25 -3.07 24.78
CA MET A 1 14.96 -3.39 25.43
C MET A 1 13.96 -3.63 24.31
N GLN A 2 13.45 -4.85 24.15
CA GLN A 2 12.50 -5.15 23.08
C GLN A 2 11.14 -4.54 23.43
N SER A 3 10.52 -3.84 22.48
CA SER A 3 9.22 -3.18 22.66
C SER A 3 8.09 -4.06 22.12
N LEU A 4 6.90 -3.92 22.71
CA LEU A 4 5.68 -4.50 22.17
C LEU A 4 5.38 -3.87 20.81
N GLN A 5 5.09 -4.70 19.81
CA GLN A 5 4.82 -4.29 18.43
C GLN A 5 3.54 -4.94 17.92
N ARG A 6 2.92 -4.33 16.89
CA ARG A 6 1.89 -4.95 16.07
C ARG A 6 2.38 -5.12 14.64
N LYS A 7 2.18 -6.30 14.06
CA LYS A 7 2.57 -6.62 12.69
C LYS A 7 1.50 -7.44 12.00
N VAL A 8 1.43 -7.35 10.68
CA VAL A 8 0.56 -8.16 9.83
C VAL A 8 1.42 -9.17 9.09
N LEU A 9 1.22 -10.44 9.39
CA LEU A 9 1.75 -11.57 8.64
C LEU A 9 0.80 -11.89 7.48
N ARG A 10 1.28 -11.80 6.26
CA ARG A 10 0.60 -12.31 5.05
C ARG A 10 1.30 -13.56 4.58
N THR A 11 0.53 -14.57 4.23
CA THR A 11 1.04 -15.83 3.68
C THR A 11 0.22 -16.20 2.44
N ILE A 12 0.93 -16.62 1.40
CA ILE A 12 0.37 -17.15 0.16
C ILE A 12 1.10 -18.45 -0.14
N CYS A 13 0.40 -19.57 -0.28
CA CYS A 13 1.04 -20.85 -0.56
C CYS A 13 0.11 -21.82 -1.29
N PRO A 14 0.62 -22.95 -1.82
CA PRO A 14 -0.21 -24.07 -2.23
C PRO A 14 -1.07 -24.57 -1.07
N ASP A 15 -2.35 -24.81 -1.31
CA ASP A 15 -3.28 -25.27 -0.28
C ASP A 15 -2.92 -26.68 0.20
N GLN A 16 -2.91 -26.88 1.52
CA GLN A 16 -2.59 -28.13 2.19
C GLN A 16 -3.33 -28.25 3.53
N LYS A 17 -3.58 -29.50 3.95
CA LYS A 17 -4.19 -29.78 5.25
C LYS A 17 -3.30 -29.26 6.38
N GLY A 18 -3.92 -28.50 7.29
CA GLY A 18 -3.30 -28.06 8.54
C GLY A 18 -2.48 -26.78 8.47
N LEU A 19 -2.52 -26.03 7.36
CA LEU A 19 -1.77 -24.75 7.22
C LEU A 19 -2.07 -23.76 8.35
N ILE A 20 -3.35 -23.52 8.65
CA ILE A 20 -3.77 -22.62 9.74
C ILE A 20 -3.17 -23.08 11.07
N ALA A 21 -3.31 -24.37 11.40
CA ALA A 21 -2.78 -24.93 12.65
C ALA A 21 -1.25 -24.80 12.74
N ARG A 22 -0.52 -25.03 11.64
CA ARG A 22 0.95 -24.86 11.60
C ARG A 22 1.35 -23.41 11.83
N ILE A 23 0.76 -22.47 11.09
CA ILE A 23 1.09 -21.04 11.15
C ILE A 23 0.78 -20.47 12.54
N THR A 24 -0.42 -20.73 13.05
CA THR A 24 -0.84 -20.23 14.37
C THR A 24 -0.04 -20.85 15.51
N ASN A 25 0.33 -22.13 15.43
CA ASN A 25 1.21 -22.77 16.41
C ASN A 25 2.62 -22.18 16.41
N ILE A 26 3.16 -21.79 15.24
CA ILE A 26 4.44 -21.07 15.17
C ILE A 26 4.29 -19.70 15.85
N CYS A 27 3.25 -18.93 15.51
CA CYS A 27 3.01 -17.63 16.16
C CYS A 27 2.94 -17.77 17.69
N TYR A 28 2.24 -18.80 18.18
CA TYR A 28 2.15 -19.11 19.61
C TYR A 28 3.51 -19.46 20.24
N LYS A 29 4.36 -20.26 19.57
CA LYS A 29 5.71 -20.58 20.05
C LYS A 29 6.63 -19.36 20.16
N HIS A 30 6.38 -18.34 19.35
CA HIS A 30 7.06 -17.03 19.44
C HIS A 30 6.37 -16.08 20.43
N GLU A 31 5.45 -16.59 21.26
CA GLU A 31 4.71 -15.84 22.29
C GLU A 31 3.94 -14.64 21.71
N LEU A 32 3.48 -14.74 20.46
CA LEU A 32 2.70 -13.71 19.78
C LEU A 32 1.20 -13.95 19.97
N ASN A 33 0.48 -12.89 20.29
CA ASN A 33 -0.97 -12.87 20.33
C ASN A 33 -1.54 -12.64 18.92
N ILE A 34 -2.61 -13.37 18.56
CA ILE A 34 -3.34 -13.14 17.31
C ILE A 34 -4.51 -12.19 17.59
N VAL A 35 -4.45 -10.98 17.04
CA VAL A 35 -5.49 -9.96 17.19
C VAL A 35 -6.62 -10.18 16.20
N GLN A 36 -6.27 -10.53 14.95
CA GLN A 36 -7.23 -10.82 13.90
C GLN A 36 -6.63 -11.84 12.93
N ASN A 37 -7.45 -12.77 12.46
CA ASN A 37 -7.05 -13.70 11.40
C ASN A 37 -8.11 -13.75 10.31
N ASN A 38 -7.68 -13.73 9.05
CA ASN A 38 -8.55 -13.98 7.91
C ASN A 38 -7.83 -14.94 6.94
N GLU A 39 -8.59 -15.88 6.39
CA GLU A 39 -8.11 -16.84 5.40
C GLU A 39 -9.01 -16.90 4.18
N PHE A 40 -8.43 -17.32 3.05
CA PHE A 40 -9.15 -17.58 1.83
C PHE A 40 -8.47 -18.71 1.06
N VAL A 41 -9.26 -19.64 0.53
CA VAL A 41 -8.79 -20.72 -0.35
C VAL A 41 -9.41 -20.51 -1.72
N ASP A 42 -8.56 -20.35 -2.73
CA ASP A 42 -8.98 -20.43 -4.12
C ASP A 42 -8.85 -21.88 -4.61
N HIS A 43 -9.95 -22.62 -4.56
CA HIS A 43 -10.00 -24.02 -5.02
C HIS A 43 -9.69 -24.19 -6.51
N ARG A 44 -9.86 -23.13 -7.33
CA ARG A 44 -9.58 -23.20 -8.77
C ARG A 44 -8.09 -23.20 -9.06
N THR A 45 -7.32 -22.44 -8.27
CA THR A 45 -5.86 -22.34 -8.43
C THR A 45 -5.09 -23.17 -7.40
N GLY A 46 -5.79 -23.78 -6.44
CA GLY A 46 -5.18 -24.56 -5.36
C GLY A 46 -4.31 -23.70 -4.43
N ARG A 47 -4.66 -22.42 -4.26
CA ARG A 47 -3.90 -21.48 -3.43
C ARG A 47 -4.61 -21.14 -2.14
N PHE A 48 -3.84 -21.07 -1.07
CA PHE A 48 -4.23 -20.60 0.25
C PHE A 48 -3.65 -19.21 0.51
N PHE A 49 -4.47 -18.33 1.09
CA PHE A 49 -4.12 -16.99 1.49
C PHE A 49 -4.48 -16.83 2.97
N MET A 50 -3.58 -16.22 3.74
CA MET A 50 -3.85 -15.91 5.14
C MET A 50 -3.27 -14.55 5.50
N ARG A 51 -4.04 -13.77 6.26
CA ARG A 51 -3.64 -12.50 6.86
C ARG A 51 -3.87 -12.58 8.36
N THR A 52 -2.79 -12.59 9.12
CA THR A 52 -2.80 -12.63 10.59
C THR A 52 -2.25 -11.32 11.13
N GLU A 53 -3.03 -10.59 11.92
CA GLU A 53 -2.55 -9.48 12.73
C GLU A 53 -2.06 -10.01 14.07
N LEU A 54 -0.81 -9.70 14.39
CA LEU A 54 -0.05 -10.22 15.51
C LEU A 54 0.38 -9.09 16.42
N GLU A 55 0.35 -9.33 17.73
CA GLU A 55 0.84 -8.42 18.76
C GLU A 55 1.81 -9.16 19.69
N GLY A 56 2.96 -8.57 19.99
CA GLY A 56 3.94 -9.19 20.86
C GLY A 56 5.34 -8.59 20.73
N ILE A 57 6.32 -9.27 21.31
CA ILE A 57 7.74 -8.96 21.16
C ILE A 57 8.29 -9.85 20.04
N PHE A 58 8.73 -9.23 18.95
CA PHE A 58 9.13 -9.99 17.77
C PHE A 58 10.64 -10.25 17.71
N ASN A 59 10.98 -11.48 17.36
CA ASN A 59 12.23 -11.79 16.66
C ASN A 59 11.87 -12.19 15.22
N ASP A 60 11.85 -11.19 14.33
CA ASP A 60 11.43 -11.37 12.93
C ASP A 60 12.24 -12.48 12.26
N SER A 61 13.57 -12.48 12.40
CA SER A 61 14.43 -13.45 11.74
C SER A 61 14.06 -14.90 12.06
N THR A 62 13.86 -15.22 13.35
CA THR A 62 13.53 -16.59 13.78
C THR A 62 12.09 -16.98 13.45
N LEU A 63 11.13 -16.06 13.65
CA LEU A 63 9.73 -16.30 13.27
C LEU A 63 9.62 -16.64 11.79
N LEU A 64 10.33 -15.86 10.99
CA LEU A 64 10.35 -16.00 9.55
C LEU A 64 11.02 -17.31 9.12
N ALA A 65 12.17 -17.67 9.68
CA ALA A 65 12.83 -18.95 9.38
C ALA A 65 11.96 -20.18 9.74
N ASP A 66 11.26 -20.14 10.88
CA ASP A 66 10.35 -21.21 11.29
C ASP A 66 9.15 -21.35 10.34
N LEU A 67 8.60 -20.23 9.87
CA LEU A 67 7.53 -20.23 8.87
C LEU A 67 8.01 -20.83 7.55
N ASP A 68 9.18 -20.43 7.07
CA ASP A 68 9.75 -20.93 5.81
C ASP A 68 10.00 -22.46 5.88
N SER A 69 10.32 -22.98 7.06
CA SER A 69 10.53 -24.42 7.29
C SER A 69 9.22 -25.22 7.37
N ALA A 70 8.10 -24.59 7.73
CA ALA A 70 6.82 -25.26 7.96
C ALA A 70 5.82 -25.12 6.81
N LEU A 71 6.00 -24.07 5.99
CA LEU A 71 5.17 -23.77 4.85
C LEU A 71 5.58 -24.63 3.63
N PRO A 72 4.64 -24.95 2.72
CA PRO A 72 4.95 -25.70 1.50
C PRO A 72 5.97 -24.99 0.59
N GLU A 73 6.61 -25.74 -0.30
CA GLU A 73 7.41 -25.14 -1.38
C GLU A 73 6.56 -24.20 -2.25
N GLY A 74 7.14 -23.08 -2.70
CA GLY A 74 6.43 -22.05 -3.45
C GLY A 74 5.60 -21.09 -2.58
N SER A 75 5.76 -21.16 -1.25
CA SER A 75 5.17 -20.20 -0.33
C SER A 75 5.86 -18.83 -0.40
N VAL A 76 5.06 -17.78 -0.29
CA VAL A 76 5.50 -16.40 -0.09
C VAL A 76 4.91 -15.91 1.20
N ARG A 77 5.72 -15.24 2.02
CA ARG A 77 5.27 -14.59 3.23
C ARG A 77 5.84 -13.19 3.34
N GLU A 78 5.08 -12.32 3.99
CA GLU A 78 5.49 -10.96 4.30
C GLU A 78 5.09 -10.64 5.74
N LEU A 79 6.00 -10.07 6.52
CA LEU A 79 5.71 -9.56 7.85
C LEU A 79 5.91 -8.05 7.83
N ASN A 80 4.82 -7.30 7.86
CA ASN A 80 4.84 -5.85 7.75
C ASN A 80 4.38 -5.22 9.07
N PRO A 81 4.92 -4.06 9.48
CA PRO A 81 4.35 -3.28 10.58
C PRO A 81 2.84 -3.05 10.37
N ALA A 82 2.08 -3.21 11.44
CA ALA A 82 0.68 -2.78 11.48
C ALA A 82 0.62 -1.28 11.78
N GLY A 83 -0.42 -0.61 11.28
CA GLY A 83 -0.65 0.81 11.51
C GLY A 83 -0.84 1.61 10.23
N ARG A 84 -0.84 2.94 10.41
CA ARG A 84 -1.06 3.93 9.35
C ARG A 84 -0.04 3.78 8.24
N ARG A 85 -0.54 3.77 7.00
CA ARG A 85 0.30 3.82 5.81
C ARG A 85 0.56 5.26 5.40
N ARG A 86 1.80 5.55 5.06
CA ARG A 86 2.22 6.84 4.54
C ARG A 86 1.96 6.89 3.03
N VAL A 87 1.16 7.85 2.58
CA VAL A 87 0.74 7.94 1.18
C VAL A 87 1.07 9.29 0.56
N VAL A 88 1.45 9.28 -0.71
CA VAL A 88 1.51 10.49 -1.55
C VAL A 88 0.37 10.43 -2.55
N ILE A 89 -0.37 11.52 -2.69
CA ILE A 89 -1.53 11.60 -3.59
C ILE A 89 -1.17 12.44 -4.81
N LEU A 90 -1.36 11.89 -6.00
CA LEU A 90 -1.16 12.61 -7.27
C LEU A 90 -2.50 13.13 -7.79
N VAL A 91 -2.52 14.38 -8.24
CA VAL A 91 -3.75 15.06 -8.69
C VAL A 91 -3.54 15.88 -9.95
N THR A 92 -4.63 16.11 -10.68
CA THR A 92 -4.66 17.06 -11.81
C THR A 92 -5.51 18.28 -11.44
N LYS A 93 -6.78 18.36 -11.87
CA LYS A 93 -7.66 19.50 -11.58
C LYS A 93 -8.96 19.10 -10.87
N GLU A 94 -9.34 17.83 -10.94
CA GLU A 94 -10.61 17.36 -10.39
C GLU A 94 -10.50 17.10 -8.88
N ALA A 95 -11.33 17.78 -8.08
CA ALA A 95 -11.21 17.77 -6.62
C ALA A 95 -11.90 16.58 -5.92
N HIS A 96 -12.85 15.89 -6.55
CA HIS A 96 -13.78 15.00 -5.84
C HIS A 96 -13.09 13.81 -5.16
N CYS A 97 -12.20 13.08 -5.84
CA CYS A 97 -11.46 11.97 -5.22
C CYS A 97 -10.51 12.47 -4.13
N LEU A 98 -9.79 13.56 -4.38
CA LEU A 98 -8.88 14.16 -3.39
C LEU A 98 -9.66 14.59 -2.14
N GLY A 99 -10.77 15.32 -2.31
CA GLY A 99 -11.59 15.82 -1.22
C GLY A 99 -12.15 14.71 -0.34
N ASP A 100 -12.61 13.60 -0.92
CA ASP A 100 -13.07 12.43 -0.16
C ASP A 100 -11.93 11.80 0.66
N LEU A 101 -10.74 11.65 0.08
CA LEU A 101 -9.56 11.14 0.80
C LEU A 101 -9.13 12.06 1.94
N LEU A 102 -9.04 13.37 1.70
CA LEU A 102 -8.68 14.37 2.71
C LEU A 102 -9.67 14.36 3.87
N MET A 103 -10.97 14.38 3.56
CA MET A 103 -12.02 14.34 4.58
C MET A 103 -11.93 13.05 5.42
N LYS A 104 -11.86 11.89 4.77
CA LYS A 104 -11.77 10.59 5.46
C LYS A 104 -10.54 10.46 6.35
N ALA A 105 -9.38 10.93 5.88
CA ALA A 105 -8.16 10.95 6.69
C ALA A 105 -8.33 11.88 7.90
N ASN A 106 -8.91 13.06 7.70
CA ASN A 106 -9.08 14.07 8.76
C ASN A 106 -10.04 13.62 9.88
N TYR A 107 -11.18 13.00 9.56
CA TYR A 107 -12.11 12.51 10.60
C TYR A 107 -11.77 11.10 11.11
N GLY A 108 -10.71 10.46 10.58
CA GLY A 108 -10.28 9.12 10.99
C GLY A 108 -11.06 7.96 10.35
N GLY A 109 -11.88 8.22 9.33
CA GLY A 109 -12.54 7.17 8.53
C GLY A 109 -11.60 6.43 7.58
N LEU A 110 -10.41 6.97 7.35
CA LEU A 110 -9.32 6.31 6.62
C LEU A 110 -8.04 6.45 7.45
N ASP A 111 -7.51 5.33 7.93
CA ASP A 111 -6.33 5.29 8.79
C ASP A 111 -5.03 5.35 7.98
N VAL A 112 -4.73 6.54 7.42
CA VAL A 112 -3.53 6.82 6.63
C VAL A 112 -2.87 8.11 7.08
N GLU A 113 -1.59 8.23 6.78
CA GLU A 113 -0.85 9.49 6.83
C GLU A 113 -0.68 10.03 5.41
N ILE A 114 -1.30 11.16 5.09
CA ILE A 114 -1.11 11.82 3.80
C ILE A 114 0.16 12.68 3.90
N ALA A 115 1.26 12.18 3.33
CA ALA A 115 2.57 12.81 3.39
C ALA A 115 2.64 14.10 2.57
N ALA A 116 2.07 14.07 1.37
CA ALA A 116 2.00 15.18 0.46
C ALA A 116 0.94 14.94 -0.62
N VAL A 117 0.47 16.03 -1.22
CA VAL A 117 -0.27 16.01 -2.47
C VAL A 117 0.58 16.67 -3.55
N ILE A 118 0.79 15.96 -4.66
CA ILE A 118 1.62 16.46 -5.76
C ILE A 118 0.73 16.64 -6.99
N GLY A 119 0.65 17.88 -7.47
CA GLY A 119 -0.18 18.26 -8.61
C GLY A 119 0.65 18.69 -9.82
N ASN A 120 0.14 18.43 -11.03
CA ASN A 120 0.67 19.04 -12.25
C ASN A 120 0.03 20.41 -12.59
N HIS A 121 -0.86 20.90 -11.72
CA HIS A 121 -1.49 22.22 -11.75
C HIS A 121 -1.68 22.76 -10.33
N GLU A 122 -1.73 24.08 -10.17
CA GLU A 122 -1.95 24.77 -8.89
C GLU A 122 -3.40 24.71 -8.37
N THR A 123 -4.34 24.22 -9.19
CA THR A 123 -5.79 24.30 -8.96
C THR A 123 -6.24 23.80 -7.58
N LEU A 124 -5.59 22.76 -7.05
CA LEU A 124 -6.01 22.11 -5.80
C LEU A 124 -5.16 22.49 -4.58
N ARG A 125 -4.13 23.34 -4.71
CA ARG A 125 -3.26 23.74 -3.60
C ARG A 125 -4.06 24.26 -2.40
N SER A 126 -4.93 25.23 -2.65
CA SER A 126 -5.71 25.89 -1.61
C SER A 126 -6.66 24.94 -0.87
N LEU A 127 -7.08 23.84 -1.49
CA LEU A 127 -7.87 22.80 -0.83
C LEU A 127 -6.98 21.99 0.10
N VAL A 128 -5.81 21.56 -0.37
CA VAL A 128 -4.87 20.70 0.38
C VAL A 128 -4.31 21.43 1.61
N GLU A 129 -3.88 22.67 1.44
CA GLU A 129 -3.27 23.45 2.52
C GLU A 129 -4.26 23.74 3.67
N ARG A 130 -5.57 23.72 3.42
CA ARG A 130 -6.60 23.81 4.50
C ARG A 130 -6.63 22.61 5.43
N PHE A 131 -6.08 21.47 4.99
CA PHE A 131 -5.90 20.28 5.81
C PHE A 131 -4.48 20.18 6.38
N GLU A 132 -3.67 21.25 6.27
CA GLU A 132 -2.29 21.32 6.78
C GLU A 132 -1.36 20.26 6.17
N ILE A 133 -1.67 19.82 4.94
CA ILE A 133 -0.87 18.84 4.18
C ILE A 133 0.03 19.59 3.17
N PRO A 134 1.29 19.17 2.97
CA PRO A 134 2.15 19.73 1.94
C PRO A 134 1.56 19.58 0.53
N PHE A 135 1.58 20.66 -0.25
CA PHE A 135 1.28 20.62 -1.68
C PHE A 135 2.50 20.99 -2.52
N GLU A 136 2.85 20.13 -3.46
CA GLU A 136 3.93 20.37 -4.41
C GLU A 136 3.41 20.48 -5.84
N LEU A 137 3.84 21.53 -6.53
CA LEU A 137 3.60 21.69 -7.96
C LEU A 137 4.78 21.11 -8.73
N VAL A 138 4.51 20.11 -9.55
CA VAL A 138 5.44 19.63 -10.56
C VAL A 138 4.78 19.81 -11.93
N SER A 139 4.96 21.01 -12.50
CA SER A 139 4.39 21.34 -13.81
C SER A 139 4.99 20.45 -14.91
N HIS A 140 4.14 20.11 -15.87
CA HIS A 140 4.53 19.36 -17.08
C HIS A 140 4.86 20.30 -18.26
N GLU A 141 4.65 21.61 -18.10
CA GLU A 141 4.87 22.58 -19.17
C GLU A 141 6.36 22.69 -19.51
N GLY A 142 6.66 22.63 -20.81
CA GLY A 142 8.04 22.70 -21.30
C GLY A 142 8.87 21.44 -21.03
N LEU A 143 8.28 20.35 -20.55
CA LEU A 143 8.96 19.08 -20.29
C LEU A 143 8.46 17.99 -21.22
N THR A 144 9.36 17.09 -21.61
CA THR A 144 8.98 15.79 -22.14
C THR A 144 8.26 14.97 -21.06
N ARG A 145 7.59 13.89 -21.47
CA ARG A 145 6.88 13.02 -20.53
C ARG A 145 7.86 12.37 -19.55
N GLU A 146 9.01 11.93 -20.05
CA GLU A 146 10.05 11.25 -19.29
C GLU A 146 10.72 12.19 -18.27
N GLU A 147 10.97 13.45 -18.64
CA GLU A 147 11.48 14.47 -17.70
C GLU A 147 10.46 14.81 -16.62
N HIS A 148 9.17 14.94 -16.99
CA HIS A 148 8.10 15.21 -16.04
C HIS A 148 7.95 14.05 -15.04
N ASP A 149 7.90 12.82 -15.52
CA ASP A 149 7.79 11.62 -14.69
C ASP A 149 8.99 11.45 -13.76
N THR A 150 10.21 11.77 -14.22
CA THR A 150 11.40 11.74 -13.36
C THR A 150 11.28 12.73 -12.21
N LYS A 151 10.90 13.98 -12.50
CA LYS A 151 10.68 15.00 -11.45
C LYS A 151 9.55 14.63 -10.49
N MET A 152 8.45 14.09 -11.01
CA MET A 152 7.35 13.59 -10.18
C MET A 152 7.84 12.48 -9.26
N ALA A 153 8.59 11.51 -9.77
CA ALA A 153 9.11 10.41 -8.97
C ALA A 153 10.10 10.87 -7.89
N ASP A 154 10.97 11.82 -8.21
CA ASP A 154 11.91 12.39 -7.24
C ASP A 154 11.17 13.14 -6.12
N ALA A 155 10.12 13.91 -6.46
CA ALA A 155 9.26 14.57 -5.48
C ALA A 155 8.53 13.55 -4.58
N ILE A 156 8.02 12.45 -5.16
CA ILE A 156 7.38 11.36 -4.40
C ILE A 156 8.39 10.70 -3.44
N ASP A 157 9.60 10.37 -3.92
CA ASP A 157 10.62 9.68 -3.12
C ASP A 157 11.10 10.50 -1.93
N ALA A 158 11.11 11.84 -2.04
CA ALA A 158 11.43 12.73 -0.94
C ALA A 158 10.52 12.52 0.29
N HIS A 159 9.30 12.01 0.08
CA HIS A 159 8.34 11.71 1.14
C HIS A 159 8.37 10.27 1.62
N GLN A 160 9.14 9.38 1.00
CA GLN A 160 9.27 7.96 1.35
C GLN A 160 7.91 7.24 1.56
N PRO A 161 6.97 7.28 0.61
CA PRO A 161 5.65 6.70 0.80
C PRO A 161 5.65 5.16 0.73
N ASP A 162 4.69 4.57 1.45
CA ASP A 162 4.26 3.19 1.26
C ASP A 162 3.50 3.04 -0.07
N TYR A 163 2.62 4.01 -0.38
CA TYR A 163 1.76 3.99 -1.57
C TYR A 163 1.68 5.35 -2.27
N VAL A 164 1.53 5.30 -3.60
CA VAL A 164 1.22 6.44 -4.46
C VAL A 164 -0.21 6.30 -4.95
N VAL A 165 -1.08 7.26 -4.61
CA VAL A 165 -2.50 7.23 -4.95
C VAL A 165 -2.79 8.21 -6.07
N LEU A 166 -3.27 7.72 -7.21
CA LEU A 166 -3.65 8.54 -8.35
C LEU A 166 -5.10 9.01 -8.18
N ALA A 167 -5.32 10.12 -7.46
CA ALA A 167 -6.65 10.68 -7.27
C ALA A 167 -7.07 11.48 -8.51
N LYS A 168 -7.52 10.77 -9.54
CA LYS A 168 -7.89 11.33 -10.85
C LYS A 168 -6.73 12.13 -11.47
N TYR A 169 -5.54 11.55 -11.40
CA TYR A 169 -4.36 12.03 -12.12
C TYR A 169 -4.49 11.67 -13.60
N MET A 170 -4.52 12.68 -14.49
CA MET A 170 -4.92 12.52 -15.89
C MET A 170 -3.76 12.36 -16.87
N ARG A 171 -2.51 12.30 -16.39
CA ARG A 171 -1.36 12.05 -17.26
C ARG A 171 -1.03 10.56 -17.29
N VAL A 172 -0.75 10.06 -18.49
CA VAL A 172 -0.29 8.68 -18.68
C VAL A 172 1.11 8.54 -18.10
N LEU A 173 1.27 7.60 -17.16
CA LEU A 173 2.55 7.27 -16.56
C LEU A 173 3.42 6.46 -17.54
N THR A 174 4.70 6.80 -17.61
CA THR A 174 5.69 6.02 -18.36
C THR A 174 5.95 4.66 -17.70
N PRO A 175 6.41 3.66 -18.46
CA PRO A 175 6.88 2.40 -17.88
C PRO A 175 7.99 2.59 -16.84
N GLY A 176 8.88 3.57 -17.05
CA GLY A 176 9.94 3.92 -16.11
C GLY A 176 9.40 4.41 -14.77
N PHE A 177 8.37 5.25 -14.78
CA PHE A 177 7.69 5.69 -13.57
C PHE A 177 7.05 4.52 -12.82
N VAL A 178 6.30 3.66 -13.52
CA VAL A 178 5.62 2.50 -12.90
C VAL A 178 6.65 1.53 -12.30
N ALA A 179 7.77 1.31 -12.98
CA ALA A 179 8.85 0.45 -12.51
C ALA A 179 9.55 0.96 -11.24
N ARG A 180 9.51 2.28 -10.98
CA ARG A 180 10.08 2.89 -9.76
C ARG A 180 9.23 2.62 -8.51
N PHE A 181 7.94 2.36 -8.68
CA PHE A 181 6.98 2.13 -7.60
C PHE A 181 6.25 0.78 -7.73
N PRO A 182 6.99 -0.36 -7.77
CA PRO A 182 6.38 -1.66 -8.03
C PRO A 182 5.39 -2.03 -6.92
N ASN A 183 4.15 -2.36 -7.31
CA ASN A 183 3.04 -2.71 -6.40
C ASN A 183 2.67 -1.61 -5.38
N LYS A 184 3.08 -0.36 -5.60
CA LYS A 184 2.78 0.77 -4.70
C LYS A 184 1.78 1.78 -5.29
N ILE A 185 1.48 1.69 -6.58
CA ILE A 185 0.57 2.64 -7.26
C ILE A 185 -0.86 2.12 -7.19
N ILE A 186 -1.76 2.93 -6.67
CA ILE A 186 -3.21 2.69 -6.67
C ILE A 186 -3.86 3.72 -7.56
N ASN A 187 -4.62 3.27 -8.57
CA ASN A 187 -5.33 4.13 -9.50
C ASN A 187 -6.85 4.00 -9.35
N ILE A 188 -7.58 5.08 -9.64
CA ILE A 188 -9.03 5.06 -9.84
C ILE A 188 -9.36 5.32 -11.31
N HIS A 189 -10.04 4.36 -11.93
CA HIS A 189 -10.65 4.55 -13.23
C HIS A 189 -12.13 4.88 -13.05
N HIS A 190 -12.63 5.87 -13.78
CA HIS A 190 -14.03 6.33 -13.71
C HIS A 190 -14.99 5.43 -14.53
N SER A 191 -14.59 4.18 -14.79
CA SER A 191 -15.39 3.21 -15.55
C SER A 191 -15.21 1.80 -14.99
N PHE A 192 -16.16 0.92 -15.29
CA PHE A 192 -16.04 -0.50 -14.97
C PHE A 192 -15.15 -1.21 -15.99
N LEU A 193 -13.96 -1.63 -15.56
CA LEU A 193 -13.08 -2.46 -16.36
C LEU A 193 -13.65 -3.89 -16.50
N PRO A 194 -13.54 -4.54 -17.68
CA PRO A 194 -12.83 -4.09 -18.89
C PRO A 194 -13.71 -3.31 -19.90
N ALA A 195 -14.97 -3.01 -19.59
CA ALA A 195 -15.98 -2.61 -20.58
C ALA A 195 -15.74 -1.23 -21.23
N PHE A 196 -14.95 -0.34 -20.63
CA PHE A 196 -14.66 1.00 -21.17
C PHE A 196 -13.22 1.40 -20.87
N ILE A 197 -12.30 0.94 -21.71
CA ILE A 197 -10.88 1.32 -21.67
C ILE A 197 -10.79 2.79 -22.14
N GLY A 198 -10.03 3.62 -21.42
CA GLY A 198 -9.96 5.08 -21.60
C GLY A 198 -9.62 5.58 -23.02
N ALA A 199 -9.69 6.90 -23.18
CA ALA A 199 -9.35 7.61 -24.42
C ALA A 199 -7.85 7.82 -24.61
#